data_AF-A0A6C8LZK1-F1
#
_entry.id   AF-A0A6C8LZK1-F1
#
_cell.length_a   1.000
_cell.length_b   1.000
_cell.length_c   1.000
_cell.angle_alpha   90.00
_cell.angle_beta   90.00
_cell.angle_gamma   90.00
#
_symmetry.space_group_name_H-M   'P 1'
#
loop_
_entity.id
_entity.type
_entity.pdbx_description
1 polymer ?
#
loop_
_entity_poly.entity_id
_entity_poly.type
_entity_poly.pdbx_seq_one_letter_code
_entity_poly.pdbx_strand_id
1 'polypeptide(L)'
;MSQVLITGATGLVGGHLLRMLINTPQVSAIAAPTRRPLTDIVGVYNPHDPQLTDALAQVTDPVDIVFCCLGTTRREAGSKAAFIHADYTLVVDTALTGRRLGAQHMLVVSAMGANAHSPFFYNRVKGEMEEALIAQNWPRLTIARPSMLLGDRTTRRVNETLFAPLFRLLPGNWKSIDARDVARAMLAEALAPAQEGVTILTSSQLREKAE
;
A
#
# COMPACT_ATOMS: atom_id res chain seq x y z
N MET A 1 -2.69 -14.18 -17.09
CA MET A 1 -2.44 -14.42 -15.65
C MET A 1 -1.28 -13.54 -15.26
N SER A 2 -1.30 -12.94 -14.07
CA SER A 2 -0.35 -11.90 -13.65
C SER A 2 0.57 -12.42 -12.55
N GLN A 3 1.83 -12.05 -12.65
CA GLN A 3 2.83 -12.21 -11.59
C GLN A 3 2.89 -10.94 -10.76
N VAL A 4 2.80 -11.09 -9.44
CA VAL A 4 2.59 -9.96 -8.53
C VAL A 4 3.75 -9.85 -7.55
N LEU A 5 4.25 -8.62 -7.37
CA LEU A 5 5.12 -8.24 -6.25
C LEU A 5 4.28 -7.50 -5.21
N ILE A 6 4.34 -7.91 -3.94
CA ILE A 6 3.69 -7.19 -2.83
C ILE A 6 4.66 -6.90 -1.69
N THR A 7 4.79 -5.62 -1.32
CA THR A 7 5.49 -5.20 -0.11
C THR A 7 4.52 -4.70 0.95
N GLY A 8 4.89 -4.85 2.23
CA GLY A 8 4.00 -4.54 3.35
C GLY A 8 2.94 -5.62 3.61
N ALA A 9 3.18 -6.86 3.17
CA ALA A 9 2.28 -8.00 3.35
C ALA A 9 1.96 -8.34 4.83
N THR A 10 2.79 -7.93 5.78
CA THR A 10 2.52 -8.07 7.23
C THR A 10 1.70 -6.92 7.81
N GLY A 11 1.38 -5.91 7.01
CA GLY A 11 0.61 -4.72 7.42
C GLY A 11 -0.90 -4.95 7.38
N LEU A 12 -1.66 -3.95 7.82
CA LEU A 12 -3.12 -4.01 7.85
C LEU A 12 -3.71 -4.24 6.45
N VAL A 13 -3.42 -3.34 5.51
CA VAL A 13 -3.90 -3.47 4.12
C VAL A 13 -3.23 -4.63 3.41
N GLY A 14 -1.90 -4.71 3.47
CA GLY A 14 -1.13 -5.72 2.75
C GLY A 14 -1.44 -7.16 3.17
N GLY A 15 -1.78 -7.40 4.44
CA GLY A 15 -2.19 -8.72 4.92
C GLY A 15 -3.56 -9.15 4.41
N HIS A 16 -4.52 -8.22 4.26
CA HIS A 16 -5.78 -8.52 3.59
C HIS A 16 -5.56 -8.76 2.09
N LEU A 17 -4.78 -7.89 1.45
CA LEU A 17 -4.49 -7.97 0.02
C LEU A 17 -3.78 -9.29 -0.35
N LEU A 18 -2.77 -9.71 0.41
CA LEU A 18 -2.07 -10.97 0.17
C LEU A 18 -3.03 -12.17 0.17
N ARG A 19 -3.93 -12.23 1.16
CA ARG A 19 -4.94 -13.30 1.24
C ARG A 19 -5.89 -13.27 0.05
N MET A 20 -6.28 -12.10 -0.44
CA MET A 20 -7.12 -11.99 -1.63
C MET A 20 -6.36 -12.42 -2.89
N LEU A 21 -5.10 -11.99 -3.06
CA LEU A 21 -4.26 -12.36 -4.19
C LEU A 21 -4.08 -13.88 -4.32
N ILE A 22 -3.83 -14.57 -3.20
CA ILE A 22 -3.72 -16.05 -3.17
C ILE A 22 -4.98 -16.73 -3.72
N ASN A 23 -6.15 -16.12 -3.49
CA ASN A 23 -7.45 -16.67 -3.91
C ASN A 23 -7.94 -16.09 -5.26
N THR A 24 -7.09 -15.37 -6.00
CA THR A 24 -7.47 -14.71 -7.25
C THR A 24 -6.96 -15.54 -8.45
N PRO A 25 -7.85 -16.18 -9.25
CA PRO A 25 -7.43 -17.04 -10.37
C PRO A 25 -6.60 -16.34 -11.45
N GLN A 26 -6.74 -15.02 -11.58
CA GLN A 26 -5.97 -14.21 -12.52
C GLN A 26 -4.50 -14.05 -12.08
N VAL A 27 -4.16 -14.33 -10.82
CA VAL A 27 -2.79 -14.23 -10.28
C VAL A 27 -2.14 -15.61 -10.31
N SER A 28 -1.04 -15.74 -11.06
CA SER A 28 -0.32 -17.01 -11.21
C SER A 28 0.85 -17.18 -10.24
N ALA A 29 1.46 -16.08 -9.79
CA ALA A 29 2.59 -16.10 -8.88
C ALA A 29 2.60 -14.85 -8.01
N ILE A 30 3.09 -15.00 -6.77
CA ILE A 30 3.20 -13.91 -5.80
C ILE A 30 4.60 -13.94 -5.19
N ALA A 31 5.35 -12.86 -5.38
CA ALA A 31 6.55 -12.53 -4.62
C ALA A 31 6.18 -11.55 -3.51
N ALA A 32 6.46 -11.89 -2.26
CA ALA A 32 6.17 -11.04 -1.12
C ALA A 32 7.42 -10.80 -0.25
N PRO A 33 8.34 -9.90 -0.65
CA PRO A 33 9.51 -9.58 0.17
C PRO A 33 9.12 -8.98 1.51
N THR A 34 9.69 -9.49 2.60
CA THR A 34 9.38 -9.04 3.96
C THR A 34 10.63 -8.92 4.83
N ARG A 35 10.49 -8.20 5.95
CA ARG A 35 11.59 -8.08 6.94
C ARG A 35 11.77 -9.31 7.84
N ARG A 36 10.83 -10.23 7.77
CA ARG A 36 10.69 -11.42 8.61
C ARG A 36 9.78 -12.42 7.90
N PRO A 37 9.98 -13.73 8.08
CA PRO A 37 9.23 -14.74 7.36
C PRO A 37 7.73 -14.62 7.60
N LEU A 38 6.94 -14.88 6.54
CA LEU A 38 5.50 -15.05 6.62
C LEU A 38 5.18 -16.43 7.19
N THR A 39 4.30 -16.49 8.19
CA THR A 39 3.84 -17.74 8.80
C THR A 39 2.54 -18.20 8.16
N ASP A 40 2.40 -19.52 7.95
CA ASP A 40 1.16 -20.17 7.50
C ASP A 40 0.63 -19.70 6.14
N ILE A 41 1.53 -19.37 5.20
CA ILE A 41 1.17 -18.97 3.84
C ILE A 41 1.78 -19.95 2.82
N VAL A 42 0.90 -20.54 2.00
CA VAL A 42 1.26 -21.45 0.91
C VAL A 42 1.05 -20.73 -0.43
N GLY A 43 1.87 -21.05 -1.43
CA GLY A 43 1.74 -20.48 -2.78
C GLY A 43 2.33 -19.08 -2.96
N VAL A 44 3.20 -18.65 -2.04
CA VAL A 44 3.86 -17.34 -2.07
C VAL A 44 5.37 -17.53 -1.97
N TYR A 45 6.13 -16.95 -2.89
CA TYR A 45 7.57 -16.80 -2.76
C TYR A 45 7.86 -15.66 -1.77
N ASN A 46 8.44 -15.98 -0.61
CA ASN A 46 8.69 -15.04 0.47
C ASN A 46 10.20 -14.90 0.76
N PRO A 47 10.95 -14.17 -0.08
CA PRO A 47 12.30 -13.76 0.29
C PRO A 47 12.20 -12.84 1.52
N HIS A 48 13.08 -13.04 2.48
CA HIS A 48 13.06 -12.27 3.71
C HIS A 48 14.46 -11.91 4.17
N ASP A 49 14.60 -10.67 4.63
CA ASP A 49 15.83 -10.13 5.18
C ASP A 49 15.48 -8.95 6.11
N PRO A 50 16.14 -8.77 7.26
CA PRO A 50 15.93 -7.60 8.12
C PRO A 50 15.93 -6.26 7.37
N GLN A 51 16.77 -6.14 6.33
CA GLN A 51 16.77 -5.04 5.37
C GLN A 51 15.87 -5.41 4.18
N LEU A 52 14.73 -4.71 4.06
CA LEU A 52 13.77 -5.01 3.00
C LEU A 52 14.38 -4.87 1.59
N THR A 53 15.35 -3.98 1.41
CA THR A 53 16.07 -3.81 0.15
C THR A 53 16.82 -5.08 -0.27
N ASP A 54 17.40 -5.81 0.68
CA ASP A 54 18.09 -7.07 0.41
C ASP A 54 17.09 -8.19 0.09
N ALA A 55 15.93 -8.20 0.74
CA ALA A 55 14.83 -9.10 0.39
C ALA A 55 14.25 -8.81 -1.02
N LEU A 56 14.17 -7.53 -1.41
CA LEU A 56 13.75 -7.11 -2.76
C LEU A 56 14.76 -7.55 -3.82
N ALA A 57 16.07 -7.50 -3.52
CA ALA A 57 17.13 -7.92 -4.44
C ALA A 57 17.07 -9.42 -4.78
N GLN A 58 16.52 -10.26 -3.88
CA GLN A 58 16.31 -11.69 -4.10
C GLN A 58 15.15 -12.00 -5.08
N VAL A 59 14.34 -11.00 -5.46
CA VAL A 59 13.31 -11.17 -6.49
C VAL A 59 13.93 -10.93 -7.86
N THR A 60 14.04 -12.00 -8.64
CA THR A 60 14.63 -12.00 -9.98
C THR A 60 13.62 -12.32 -11.08
N ASP A 61 12.52 -12.98 -10.73
CA ASP A 61 11.50 -13.39 -11.70
C ASP A 61 10.70 -12.18 -12.20
N PRO A 62 10.22 -12.21 -13.47
CA PRO A 62 9.41 -11.13 -14.02
C PRO A 62 8.15 -10.88 -13.20
N VAL A 63 7.77 -9.61 -13.11
CA VAL A 63 6.57 -9.15 -12.40
C VAL A 63 5.75 -8.29 -13.34
N ASP A 64 4.44 -8.45 -13.32
CA ASP A 64 3.51 -7.63 -14.11
C ASP A 64 2.94 -6.46 -13.30
N ILE A 65 2.64 -6.70 -12.01
CA ILE A 65 1.95 -5.78 -11.12
C ILE A 65 2.68 -5.67 -9.77
N VAL A 66 2.84 -4.45 -9.28
CA VAL A 66 3.41 -4.16 -7.97
C VAL A 66 2.36 -3.55 -7.05
N PHE A 67 2.22 -4.12 -5.85
CA PHE A 67 1.46 -3.52 -4.75
C PHE A 67 2.41 -3.12 -3.62
N CYS A 68 2.48 -1.82 -3.34
CA CYS A 68 3.21 -1.29 -2.20
C CYS A 68 2.25 -0.86 -1.10
N CYS A 69 2.11 -1.72 -0.08
CA CYS A 69 1.35 -1.46 1.13
C CYS A 69 2.26 -1.07 2.31
N LEU A 70 3.47 -0.59 2.02
CA LEU A 70 4.38 -0.06 3.03
C LEU A 70 3.82 1.25 3.60
N GLY A 71 3.94 1.37 4.91
CA GLY A 71 3.56 2.57 5.65
C GLY A 71 3.71 2.30 7.14
N THR A 72 4.27 3.26 7.85
CA THR A 72 4.31 3.26 9.30
C THR A 72 3.61 4.50 9.83
N THR A 73 3.29 4.51 11.12
CA THR A 73 2.89 5.77 11.77
C THR A 73 4.14 6.43 12.34
N ARG A 74 4.16 7.77 12.47
CA ARG A 74 5.28 8.47 13.12
C ARG A 74 5.60 7.90 14.51
N ARG A 75 4.58 7.46 15.25
CA ARG A 75 4.71 6.85 16.58
C ARG A 75 5.41 5.49 16.51
N GLU A 76 5.11 4.69 15.50
CA GLU A 76 5.74 3.37 15.28
C GLU A 76 7.15 3.49 14.70
N ALA A 77 7.40 4.50 13.86
CA ALA A 77 8.72 4.77 13.28
C ALA A 77 9.77 5.17 14.32
N GLY A 78 9.35 5.83 15.41
CA GLY A 78 10.24 6.33 16.47
C GLY A 78 11.06 7.57 16.09
N SER A 79 11.29 7.84 14.80
CA SER A 79 12.02 9.04 14.33
C SER A 79 11.52 9.52 12.95
N LYS A 80 11.86 10.78 12.60
CA LYS A 80 11.59 11.33 11.24
C LYS A 80 12.35 10.57 10.16
N ALA A 81 13.62 10.21 10.41
CA ALA A 81 14.45 9.49 9.46
C ALA A 81 13.89 8.09 9.19
N ALA A 82 13.49 7.36 10.24
CA ALA A 82 12.86 6.05 10.09
C ALA A 82 11.52 6.14 9.34
N PHE A 83 10.74 7.21 9.57
CA PHE A 83 9.52 7.45 8.83
C PHE A 83 9.79 7.71 7.33
N ILE A 84 10.74 8.59 7.00
CA ILE A 84 11.13 8.83 5.59
C ILE A 84 11.63 7.54 4.93
N HIS A 85 12.48 6.79 5.62
CA HIS A 85 12.97 5.53 5.09
C HIS A 85 11.83 4.56 4.76
N ALA A 86 10.86 4.39 5.66
CA ALA A 86 9.74 3.48 5.47
C ALA A 86 8.69 3.96 4.44
N ASP A 87 8.30 5.24 4.50
CA ASP A 87 7.17 5.80 3.74
C ASP A 87 7.57 6.49 2.43
N TYR A 88 8.88 6.69 2.20
CA TYR A 88 9.44 7.23 0.96
C TYR A 88 10.46 6.27 0.35
N THR A 89 11.59 6.03 1.03
CA THR A 89 12.75 5.33 0.43
C THR A 89 12.38 3.91 0.00
N LEU A 90 11.85 3.09 0.92
CA LEU A 90 11.49 1.71 0.61
C LEU A 90 10.33 1.60 -0.39
N VAL A 91 9.47 2.62 -0.47
CA VAL A 91 8.39 2.69 -1.47
C VAL A 91 8.97 2.92 -2.87
N VAL A 92 9.90 3.87 -2.99
CA VAL A 92 10.62 4.14 -4.23
C VAL A 92 11.47 2.93 -4.65
N ASP A 93 12.18 2.29 -3.72
CA ASP A 93 12.97 1.08 -4.00
C ASP A 93 12.09 -0.08 -4.48
N THR A 94 10.90 -0.25 -3.89
CA THR A 94 9.91 -1.23 -4.34
C THR A 94 9.49 -0.95 -5.78
N ALA A 95 9.19 0.31 -6.09
CA ALA A 95 8.79 0.73 -7.43
C ALA A 95 9.91 0.47 -8.44
N LEU A 96 11.13 0.91 -8.17
CA LEU A 96 12.30 0.68 -9.03
C LEU A 96 12.56 -0.81 -9.25
N THR A 97 12.41 -1.63 -8.21
CA THR A 97 12.51 -3.10 -8.32
C THR A 97 11.47 -3.66 -9.27
N GLY A 98 10.20 -3.24 -9.14
CA GLY A 98 9.15 -3.65 -10.06
C GLY A 98 9.43 -3.29 -11.51
N ARG A 99 9.89 -2.06 -11.79
CA ARG A 99 10.26 -1.64 -13.15
C ARG A 99 11.40 -2.47 -13.72
N ARG A 100 12.43 -2.73 -12.91
CA ARG A 100 13.56 -3.60 -13.29
C ARG A 100 13.08 -5.00 -13.70
N LEU A 101 12.02 -5.50 -13.07
CA LEU A 101 11.42 -6.80 -13.34
C LEU A 101 10.33 -6.79 -14.42
N GLY A 102 10.11 -5.66 -15.09
CA GLY A 102 9.18 -5.54 -16.21
C GLY A 102 7.75 -5.14 -15.85
N ALA A 103 7.47 -4.79 -14.58
CA ALA A 103 6.13 -4.45 -14.16
C ALA A 103 5.58 -3.23 -14.91
N GLN A 104 4.30 -3.32 -15.29
CA GLN A 104 3.62 -2.27 -16.05
C GLN A 104 2.67 -1.46 -15.16
N HIS A 105 2.26 -2.01 -14.02
CA HIS A 105 1.33 -1.37 -13.11
C HIS A 105 1.89 -1.33 -11.68
N MET A 106 2.02 -0.12 -11.13
CA MET A 106 2.33 0.13 -9.73
C MET A 106 1.09 0.64 -8.99
N LEU A 107 0.73 0.00 -7.88
CA LEU A 107 -0.30 0.47 -6.95
C LEU A 107 0.34 0.74 -5.58
N VAL A 108 0.10 1.92 -5.02
CA VAL A 108 0.66 2.33 -3.72
C VAL A 108 -0.41 2.81 -2.76
N VAL A 109 -0.26 2.46 -1.48
CA VAL A 109 -1.04 3.07 -0.39
C VAL A 109 -0.37 4.36 0.08
N SER A 110 -0.95 5.49 -0.32
CA SER A 110 -0.63 6.82 0.19
C SER A 110 -1.59 7.20 1.32
N ALA A 111 -2.01 8.46 1.40
CA ALA A 111 -2.92 8.96 2.42
C ALA A 111 -3.73 10.16 1.91
N MET A 112 -4.90 10.36 2.52
CA MET A 112 -5.67 11.58 2.38
C MET A 112 -4.83 12.81 2.78
N GLY A 113 -4.83 13.83 1.93
CA GLY A 113 -4.12 15.08 2.18
C GLY A 113 -2.62 15.04 1.87
N ALA A 114 -2.10 13.97 1.25
CA ALA A 114 -0.75 13.92 0.72
C ALA A 114 -0.48 15.10 -0.23
N ASN A 115 0.59 15.86 0.06
CA ASN A 115 0.97 17.07 -0.66
C ASN A 115 2.42 17.43 -0.28
N ALA A 116 3.35 17.45 -1.24
CA ALA A 116 4.77 17.73 -1.01
C ALA A 116 5.05 19.12 -0.43
N HIS A 117 4.13 20.07 -0.60
CA HIS A 117 4.22 21.42 -0.02
C HIS A 117 3.51 21.55 1.33
N SER A 118 3.04 20.46 1.92
CA SER A 118 2.32 20.51 3.20
C SER A 118 3.24 20.98 4.35
N PRO A 119 2.76 21.86 5.26
CA PRO A 119 3.48 22.15 6.49
C PRO A 119 3.53 20.93 7.42
N PHE A 120 2.59 20.00 7.29
CA PHE A 120 2.51 18.78 8.09
C PHE A 120 3.46 17.71 7.54
N PHE A 121 4.45 17.32 8.35
CA PHE A 121 5.49 16.36 7.97
C PHE A 121 4.97 15.07 7.35
N TYR A 122 3.92 14.46 7.92
CA TYR A 122 3.34 13.22 7.39
C TYR A 122 2.79 13.39 5.96
N ASN A 123 1.95 14.41 5.75
CA ASN A 123 1.36 14.71 4.45
C ASN A 123 2.42 15.12 3.43
N ARG A 124 3.46 15.83 3.88
CA ARG A 124 4.60 16.22 3.06
C ARG A 124 5.34 15.01 2.52
N VAL A 125 5.82 14.13 3.39
CA VAL A 125 6.57 12.93 2.96
C VAL A 125 5.72 12.03 2.05
N LYS A 126 4.42 11.86 2.34
CA LYS A 126 3.52 11.13 1.44
C LYS A 126 3.37 11.80 0.08
N GLY A 127 3.26 13.12 0.02
CA GLY A 127 3.20 13.85 -1.24
C GLY A 127 4.52 13.83 -2.02
N GLU A 128 5.66 13.97 -1.34
CA GLU A 128 7.00 13.82 -1.95
C GLU A 128 7.16 12.41 -2.53
N MET A 129 6.69 11.36 -1.84
CA MET A 129 6.71 9.99 -2.34
C MET A 129 5.84 9.84 -3.60
N GLU A 130 4.63 10.41 -3.60
CA GLU A 130 3.76 10.39 -4.77
C GLU A 130 4.40 11.09 -5.98
N GLU A 131 4.99 12.27 -5.79
CA GLU A 131 5.72 12.99 -6.85
C GLU A 131 6.89 12.17 -7.38
N ALA A 132 7.63 11.50 -6.51
CA ALA A 132 8.74 10.62 -6.90
C ALA A 132 8.26 9.42 -7.73
N LEU A 133 7.10 8.83 -7.42
CA LEU A 133 6.52 7.75 -8.22
C LEU A 133 5.96 8.25 -9.56
N ILE A 134 5.34 9.43 -9.58
CA ILE A 134 4.84 10.05 -10.82
C ILE A 134 6.02 10.34 -11.77
N ALA A 135 7.13 10.87 -11.25
CA ALA A 135 8.33 11.16 -12.02
C ALA A 135 9.00 9.91 -12.64
N GLN A 136 8.63 8.70 -12.19
CA GLN A 136 9.12 7.46 -12.79
C GLN A 136 8.43 7.12 -14.12
N ASN A 137 7.34 7.79 -14.50
CA ASN A 137 6.60 7.54 -15.75
C ASN A 137 6.19 6.07 -15.92
N TRP A 138 5.52 5.53 -14.90
CA TRP A 138 4.92 4.21 -14.99
C TRP A 138 3.86 4.16 -16.10
N PRO A 139 3.77 3.05 -16.88
CA PRO A 139 2.69 2.85 -17.84
C PRO A 139 1.32 2.99 -17.16
N ARG A 140 1.19 2.42 -15.96
CA ARG A 140 0.06 2.62 -15.07
C ARG A 140 0.52 2.82 -13.63
N LEU A 141 0.08 3.90 -13.00
CA LEU A 141 0.31 4.20 -11.60
C LEU A 141 -1.02 4.47 -10.89
N THR A 142 -1.35 3.68 -9.88
CA THR A 142 -2.49 3.92 -9.00
C THR A 142 -2.00 4.37 -7.63
N ILE A 143 -2.48 5.52 -7.18
CA ILE A 143 -2.20 6.07 -5.86
C ILE A 143 -3.50 6.02 -5.03
N ALA A 144 -3.56 5.11 -4.07
CA ALA A 144 -4.69 5.02 -3.15
C ALA A 144 -4.48 6.01 -1.99
N ARG A 145 -5.39 6.97 -1.82
CA ARG A 145 -5.39 7.96 -0.72
C ARG A 145 -6.53 7.68 0.27
N PRO A 146 -6.41 6.62 1.10
CA PRO A 146 -7.41 6.32 2.11
C PRO A 146 -7.48 7.44 3.17
N SER A 147 -8.65 7.59 3.78
CA SER A 147 -8.81 8.32 5.03
C SER A 147 -8.21 7.52 6.20
N MET A 148 -8.59 7.82 7.44
CA MET A 148 -8.14 7.04 8.59
C MET A 148 -8.52 5.57 8.43
N LEU A 149 -7.52 4.68 8.49
CA LEU A 149 -7.74 3.23 8.43
C LEU A 149 -8.35 2.71 9.74
N LEU A 150 -9.40 1.92 9.62
CA LEU A 150 -9.92 1.06 10.69
C LEU A 150 -9.34 -0.35 10.52
N GLY A 151 -8.95 -0.96 11.62
CA GLY A 151 -8.44 -2.33 11.66
C GLY A 151 -7.83 -2.61 13.03
N ASP A 152 -8.02 -3.83 13.53
CA ASP A 152 -7.50 -4.26 14.83
C ASP A 152 -5.96 -4.27 14.82
N ARG A 153 -5.36 -3.13 15.16
CA ARG A 153 -4.09 -3.11 15.85
C ARG A 153 -4.40 -3.16 17.33
N THR A 154 -3.81 -4.14 18.00
CA THR A 154 -3.71 -4.41 19.44
C THR A 154 -3.18 -3.22 20.26
N THR A 155 -3.83 -2.07 20.12
CA THR A 155 -3.76 -0.90 20.97
C THR A 155 -5.16 -0.34 20.94
N ARG A 156 -5.96 -0.76 21.91
CA ARG A 156 -7.17 -0.04 22.33
C ARG A 156 -6.82 1.45 22.32
N ARG A 157 -7.41 2.20 21.39
CA ARG A 157 -7.52 3.65 21.57
C ARG A 157 -8.46 3.83 22.75
N VAL A 158 -7.87 3.99 23.93
CA VAL A 158 -8.59 4.12 25.22
C VAL A 158 -9.46 5.39 25.27
N ASN A 159 -9.56 6.17 24.20
CA ASN A 159 -10.27 7.45 24.19
C ASN A 159 -11.47 7.50 23.22
N GLU A 160 -11.91 6.38 22.64
CA GLU A 160 -12.98 6.38 21.61
C GLU A 160 -14.39 6.04 22.13
N THR A 161 -14.65 6.04 23.43
CA THR A 161 -16.02 5.77 23.94
C THR A 161 -16.92 7.00 24.05
N LEU A 162 -16.39 8.23 23.95
CA LEU A 162 -17.19 9.45 24.16
C LEU A 162 -17.60 10.19 22.88
N PHE A 163 -16.86 10.02 21.78
CA PHE A 163 -17.08 10.81 20.54
C PHE A 163 -17.44 9.96 19.30
N ALA A 164 -17.53 8.64 19.42
CA ALA A 164 -17.89 7.73 18.33
C ALA A 164 -19.16 8.09 17.53
N PRO A 165 -20.28 8.57 18.12
CA PRO A 165 -21.45 8.93 17.34
C PRO A 165 -21.25 10.20 16.48
N LEU A 166 -20.33 11.08 16.84
CA LEU A 166 -20.09 12.34 16.12
C LEU A 166 -19.31 12.13 14.82
N PHE A 167 -18.41 11.14 14.78
CA PHE A 167 -17.64 10.80 13.58
C PHE A 167 -18.46 10.14 12.47
N ARG A 168 -19.64 9.58 12.78
CA ARG A 168 -20.57 9.01 11.76
C ARG A 168 -21.25 10.09 10.90
N LEU A 169 -21.29 11.33 11.37
CA LEU A 169 -21.96 12.46 10.71
C LEU A 169 -21.03 13.26 9.78
N LEU A 170 -19.75 12.90 9.68
CA LEU A 170 -18.80 13.61 8.82
C LEU A 170 -18.99 13.22 7.33
N PRO A 171 -18.88 14.17 6.38
CA PRO A 171 -19.03 13.91 4.95
C PRO A 171 -18.00 12.89 4.43
N GLY A 172 -18.41 12.08 3.44
CA GLY A 172 -17.88 10.74 3.12
C GLY A 172 -16.35 10.55 3.05
N ASN A 173 -15.60 11.57 2.65
CA ASN A 173 -14.13 11.51 2.60
C ASN A 173 -13.48 11.45 3.99
N TRP A 174 -14.13 11.96 5.04
CA TRP A 174 -13.58 12.03 6.40
C TRP A 174 -13.96 10.85 7.27
N LYS A 175 -14.92 10.02 6.81
CA LYS A 175 -15.24 8.76 7.49
C LYS A 175 -14.01 7.86 7.42
N SER A 176 -13.76 7.08 8.45
CA SER A 176 -12.70 6.07 8.43
C SER A 176 -13.03 4.94 7.45
N ILE A 177 -12.03 4.31 6.84
CA ILE A 177 -12.18 3.23 5.85
C ILE A 177 -11.53 1.94 6.38
N ASP A 178 -12.15 0.78 6.14
CA ASP A 178 -11.59 -0.50 6.57
C ASP A 178 -10.35 -0.85 5.73
N ALA A 179 -9.31 -1.37 6.37
CA ALA A 179 -8.10 -1.82 5.67
C ALA A 179 -8.39 -2.92 4.62
N ARG A 180 -9.40 -3.77 4.87
CA ARG A 180 -9.89 -4.77 3.94
C ARG A 180 -10.52 -4.14 2.70
N ASP A 181 -11.25 -3.04 2.85
CA ASP A 181 -11.88 -2.35 1.72
C ASP A 181 -10.82 -1.68 0.84
N VAL A 182 -9.79 -1.08 1.43
CA VAL A 182 -8.63 -0.57 0.67
C VAL A 182 -7.96 -1.70 -0.11
N ALA A 183 -7.73 -2.86 0.52
CA ALA A 183 -7.15 -4.02 -0.15
C ALA A 183 -8.03 -4.50 -1.33
N ARG A 184 -9.35 -4.59 -1.12
CA ARG A 184 -10.31 -5.01 -2.16
C ARG A 184 -10.31 -4.03 -3.33
N ALA A 185 -10.35 -2.73 -3.06
CA ALA A 185 -10.31 -1.69 -4.08
C ALA A 185 -9.01 -1.70 -4.87
N MET A 186 -7.86 -1.92 -4.22
CA MET A 186 -6.57 -2.06 -4.90
C MET A 186 -6.55 -3.28 -5.82
N LEU A 187 -7.07 -4.43 -5.37
CA LEU A 187 -7.17 -5.62 -6.20
C LEU A 187 -8.12 -5.40 -7.39
N ALA A 188 -9.30 -4.83 -7.15
CA ALA A 188 -10.27 -4.53 -8.19
C ALA A 188 -9.69 -3.57 -9.23
N GLU A 189 -8.96 -2.53 -8.78
CA GLU A 189 -8.28 -1.60 -9.68
C GLU A 189 -7.21 -2.31 -10.51
N ALA A 190 -6.38 -3.17 -9.91
CA ALA A 190 -5.34 -3.90 -10.64
C ALA A 190 -5.92 -4.82 -11.73
N LEU A 191 -7.10 -5.40 -11.51
CA LEU A 191 -7.76 -6.30 -12.47
C LEU A 191 -8.69 -5.58 -13.46
N ALA A 192 -9.00 -4.30 -13.22
CA ALA A 192 -9.80 -3.51 -14.13
C ALA A 192 -9.06 -3.30 -15.47
N PRO A 193 -9.80 -3.06 -16.58
CA PRO A 193 -9.20 -2.77 -17.88
C PRO A 193 -8.13 -1.69 -17.78
N ALA A 194 -7.02 -1.88 -18.49
CA ALA A 194 -5.87 -1.00 -18.39
C ALA A 194 -6.25 0.43 -18.78
N GLN A 195 -6.06 1.36 -17.84
CA GLN A 195 -6.07 2.79 -18.09
C GLN A 195 -4.63 3.28 -17.93
N GLU A 196 -4.07 3.87 -18.99
CA GLU A 196 -2.71 4.40 -18.96
C GLU A 196 -2.61 5.66 -18.08
N GLY A 197 -1.41 5.88 -17.53
CA GLY A 197 -1.09 7.07 -16.76
C GLY A 197 -1.36 6.94 -15.25
N VAL A 198 -1.67 8.07 -14.63
CA VAL A 198 -1.76 8.20 -13.17
C VAL A 198 -3.22 8.30 -12.73
N THR A 199 -3.64 7.36 -11.89
CA THR A 199 -4.96 7.34 -11.24
C THR A 199 -4.80 7.55 -9.75
N ILE A 200 -5.41 8.62 -9.21
CA ILE A 200 -5.45 8.86 -7.76
C ILE A 200 -6.86 8.48 -7.27
N LEU A 201 -6.93 7.48 -6.39
CA LEU A 201 -8.18 7.03 -5.78
C LEU A 201 -8.35 7.68 -4.41
N THR A 202 -9.36 8.53 -4.30
CA THR A 202 -9.79 9.13 -3.02
C THR A 202 -10.42 8.08 -2.10
N SER A 203 -10.56 8.40 -0.81
CA SER A 203 -11.18 7.47 0.14
C SER A 203 -12.63 7.10 -0.18
N SER A 204 -13.42 7.96 -0.84
CA SER A 204 -14.78 7.60 -1.26
C SER A 204 -14.75 6.61 -2.43
N GLN A 205 -13.90 6.86 -3.43
CA GLN A 205 -13.73 5.96 -4.58
C GLN A 205 -13.18 4.59 -4.17
N LEU A 206 -12.31 4.55 -3.14
CA LEU A 206 -11.87 3.29 -2.55
C LEU A 206 -13.02 2.50 -1.91
N ARG A 207 -14.01 3.16 -1.30
CA ARG A 207 -15.20 2.45 -0.78
C ARG A 207 -16.06 1.92 -1.90
N GLU A 208 -16.35 2.77 -2.89
CA GLU A 208 -17.19 2.41 -4.03
C GLU A 208 -16.61 1.22 -4.80
N LYS A 209 -15.29 1.18 -5.01
CA LYS A 209 -14.60 0.03 -5.63
C LYS A 209 -14.53 -1.21 -4.74
N ALA A 210 -14.82 -1.08 -3.45
CA ALA A 210 -14.81 -2.20 -2.51
C ALA A 210 -16.21 -2.79 -2.28
N GLU A 211 -17.27 -2.19 -2.82
CA GLU A 211 -18.63 -2.75 -2.82
C GLU A 211 -18.77 -3.82 -3.92
#